data_AF-A0A1I7J4B4-F1
#
_entry.id   AF-A0A1I7J4B4-F1
#
_cell.length_a   1.000
_cell.length_b   1.000
_cell.length_c   1.000
_cell.angle_alpha   90.00
_cell.angle_beta   90.00
_cell.angle_gamma   90.00
#
_symmetry.space_group_name_H-M   'P 1'
#
loop_
_entity.id
_entity.type
_entity.pdbx_description
1 polymer ?
#
loop_
_entity_poly.entity_id
_entity_poly.type
_entity_poly.pdbx_seq_one_letter_code
_entity_poly.pdbx_strand_id
1 'polypeptide(L)' 'MNKFKHIEHLDVLCNGIKVGMLTKIQGKGIYFTYDNNWLASGFNLSPLTMAFDEKPQLY' A
#
# COMPACT_ATOMS: atom_id res chain seq x y z
N MET A 1 13.26 16.49 23.07
CA MET A 1 12.89 16.41 21.65
C MET A 1 12.50 14.98 21.35
N ASN A 2 11.22 14.70 21.09
CA ASN A 2 10.81 13.37 20.61
C ASN A 2 11.39 13.19 19.21
N LYS A 3 12.33 12.25 19.03
CA LYS A 3 12.76 11.82 17.70
C LYS A 3 11.52 11.33 16.97
N PHE A 4 11.21 11.90 15.81
CA PHE A 4 10.18 11.33 14.93
C PHE A 4 10.56 9.88 14.65
N LYS A 5 9.63 8.96 14.91
CA LYS A 5 9.84 7.54 14.63
C LYS A 5 9.97 7.38 13.12
N HIS A 6 11.01 6.69 12.66
CA HIS A 6 11.12 6.35 11.26
C HIS A 6 10.02 5.34 10.92
N ILE A 7 9.17 5.67 9.95
CA ILE A 7 8.07 4.82 9.49
C ILE A 7 8.37 4.41 8.06
N GLU A 8 8.54 3.11 7.84
CA GLU A 8 8.77 2.52 6.52
C GLU A 8 7.51 1.88 5.95
N HIS A 9 6.48 1.68 6.78
CA HIS A 9 5.24 1.00 6.41
C HIS A 9 4.02 1.80 6.87
N LEU A 10 3.05 1.95 5.97
CA LEU A 10 1.73 2.53 6.27
C LEU A 10 0.65 1.57 5.78
N ASP A 11 -0.22 1.15 6.68
CA ASP A 11 -1.43 0.42 6.31
C ASP A 11 -2.41 1.38 5.64
N VAL A 12 -2.95 0.98 4.49
CA VAL A 12 -3.98 1.71 3.78
C VAL A 12 -5.32 1.05 4.07
N LEU A 13 -6.25 1.81 4.65
CA LEU A 13 -7.55 1.33 5.08
C LEU A 13 -8.67 2.01 4.28
N CYS A 14 -9.72 1.26 3.97
CA CYS A 14 -10.99 1.78 3.46
C CYS A 14 -12.10 1.32 4.40
N ASN A 15 -12.78 2.27 5.06
CA ASN A 15 -13.81 1.98 6.06
C ASN A 15 -13.37 0.96 7.14
N GLY A 16 -12.11 1.05 7.57
CA GLY A 16 -11.53 0.15 8.58
C GLY A 16 -11.06 -1.22 8.04
N ILE A 17 -11.29 -1.53 6.77
CA ILE A 17 -10.80 -2.75 6.12
C ILE A 17 -9.42 -2.47 5.51
N LYS A 18 -8.46 -3.37 5.72
CA LYS A 18 -7.13 -3.25 5.13
C LYS A 18 -7.21 -3.49 3.62
N VAL A 19 -6.83 -2.47 2.86
CA VAL A 19 -6.77 -2.50 1.40
C VAL A 19 -5.39 -2.93 0.91
N GLY A 20 -4.35 -2.53 1.64
CA GLY A 20 -2.98 -2.79 1.27
C GLY A 20 -2.00 -2.06 2.18
N MET A 21 -0.76 -1.95 1.71
CA MET A 21 0.33 -1.34 2.47
C MET A 21 1.23 -0.52 1.55
N LEU A 22 1.54 0.70 1.98
CA LEU A 22 2.63 1.49 1.41
C LEU A 22 3.94 1.13 2.12
N THR A 23 4.97 0.82 1.36
CA THR A 23 6.31 0.52 1.86
C THR A 23 7.33 1.44 1.22
N LYS A 24 8.11 2.14 2.04
CA LYS A 24 9.27 2.90 1.58
C LYS A 24 10.43 1.96 1.36
N ILE A 25 10.93 1.87 0.13
CA ILE A 25 12.14 1.12 -0.21
C ILE A 25 13.28 2.11 -0.45
N GLN A 26 14.34 1.99 0.35
CA GLN A 26 15.48 2.90 0.28
C GLN A 26 16.08 2.92 -1.13
N GLY A 27 16.24 4.11 -1.69
CA GLY A 27 16.78 4.33 -3.04
C GLY A 27 15.86 3.96 -4.20
N LYS A 28 14.64 3.43 -3.94
CA LYS A 28 13.70 3.04 -5.01
C LYS A 28 12.38 3.81 -4.99
N GLY A 29 11.94 4.29 -3.83
CA GLY A 29 10.71 5.08 -3.71
C GLY A 29 9.69 4.44 -2.77
N ILE A 30 8.40 4.75 -2.97
CA ILE A 30 7.30 4.21 -2.19
C ILE A 30 6.53 3.23 -3.08
N TYR A 31 6.29 2.03 -2.57
CA TYR A 31 5.57 0.98 -3.27
C TYR A 31 4.26 0.69 -2.54
N PHE A 32 3.22 0.41 -3.30
CA PHE A 32 1.96 -0.09 -2.79
C PHE A 32 1.80 -1.58 -3.10
N THR A 33 1.27 -2.33 -2.16
CA THR A 33 0.87 -3.73 -2.34
C THR A 33 -0.54 -3.94 -1.80
N TYR A 34 -1.42 -4.55 -2.60
CA TYR A 34 -2.77 -4.90 -2.15
C TYR A 34 -2.75 -6.01 -1.09
N ASP A 35 -3.70 -5.95 -0.16
CA ASP A 35 -3.99 -7.05 0.77
C ASP A 35 -4.74 -8.16 0.03
N ASN A 36 -4.41 -9.42 0.30
CA ASN A 36 -5.04 -10.56 -0.37
C ASN A 36 -6.56 -10.62 -0.12
N ASN A 37 -7.04 -10.20 1.06
CA ASN A 37 -8.48 -10.19 1.34
C ASN A 37 -9.19 -9.11 0.52
N TRP A 38 -8.49 -7.99 0.27
CA TRP A 38 -9.00 -6.94 -0.59
C TRP A 38 -8.99 -7.35 -2.07
N LEU A 39 -7.96 -8.06 -2.54
CA LEU A 39 -7.96 -8.62 -3.90
C LEU A 39 -9.12 -9.60 -4.12
N ALA A 40 -9.52 -10.35 -3.09
CA ALA A 40 -10.58 -11.34 -3.19
C ALA A 40 -12.00 -10.73 -3.29
N SER A 41 -12.23 -9.54 -2.75
CA SER A 41 -13.60 -9.01 -2.56
C SER A 41 -13.77 -7.50 -2.76
N GLY A 42 -12.67 -6.77 -2.90
CA GLY A 42 -12.62 -5.32 -3.03
C GLY A 42 -12.54 -4.87 -4.49
N PHE A 43 -11.91 -3.71 -4.69
CA PHE A 43 -11.76 -3.08 -5.99
C PHE A 43 -10.41 -2.39 -6.14
N ASN A 44 -10.02 -2.12 -7.39
CA ASN A 44 -8.79 -1.41 -7.70
C ASN A 44 -8.91 0.08 -7.31
N LEU A 45 -7.99 0.55 -6.46
CA LEU A 45 -7.93 1.93 -5.98
C LEU A 45 -7.55 2.94 -7.07
N SER A 46 -6.75 2.51 -8.06
CA SER A 46 -6.34 3.36 -9.19
C SER A 46 -6.28 2.55 -10.48
N PRO A 47 -7.43 2.25 -11.10
CA PRO A 47 -7.51 1.39 -12.29
C PRO A 47 -6.68 1.88 -13.50
N LEU A 48 -6.33 3.17 -13.53
CA LEU A 48 -5.58 3.78 -14.62
C LEU A 48 -4.06 3.69 -14.45
N THR A 49 -3.58 3.48 -13.22
CA THR A 49 -2.15 3.54 -12.90
C THR A 49 -1.64 2.33 -12.13
N MET A 50 -2.54 1.44 -11.70
CA MET A 50 -2.21 0.26 -10.89
C MET A 50 -2.89 -0.99 -11.42
N ALA A 51 -2.15 -2.09 -11.45
CA ALA A 51 -2.70 -3.43 -11.62
C ALA A 51 -3.45 -3.86 -10.35
N PHE A 52 -4.53 -4.64 -10.51
CA PHE A 52 -5.24 -5.22 -9.37
C PHE A 52 -4.68 -6.61 -9.05
N ASP A 53 -3.46 -6.63 -8.53
CA ASP A 53 -2.72 -7.84 -8.16
C ASP A 53 -1.88 -7.64 -6.88
N GLU A 54 -1.26 -8.71 -6.40
CA GLU A 54 -0.47 -8.74 -5.18
C GLU A 54 0.96 -8.20 -5.34
N LYS A 55 1.34 -7.72 -6.53
CA LYS A 55 2.72 -7.29 -6.77
C LYS A 55 2.95 -5.89 -6.20
N PRO A 56 4.15 -5.61 -5.67
CA PRO A 56 4.53 -4.25 -5.32
C PRO A 56 4.55 -3.34 -6.55
N GLN A 57 3.83 -2.23 -6.48
CA GLN A 57 3.67 -1.28 -7.56
C GLN A 57 4.20 0.09 -7.13
N LEU A 58 5.05 0.67 -7.97
CA LEU A 58 5.61 2.00 -7.71
C LEU A 58 4.49 3.03 -7.81
N TYR A 59 4.35 3.85 -6.76
CA TYR A 59 3.46 5.00 -6.75
C TYR A 59 4.24 6.31 -6.91
#